data_AF-A0A3D5ZDA5-F1
#
_entry.id   AF-A0A3D5ZDA5-F1
#
_cell.length_a   1.000
_cell.length_b   1.000
_cell.length_c   1.000
_cell.angle_alpha   90.00
_cell.angle_beta   90.00
_cell.angle_gamma   90.00
#
_symmetry.space_group_name_H-M   'P 1'
#
loop_
_entity.id
_entity.type
_entity.pdbx_description
1 polymer ?
#
loop_
_entity_poly.entity_id
_entity_poly.type
_entity_poly.pdbx_seq_one_letter_code
_entity_poly.pdbx_strand_id
1 'polypeptide(L)'
;MKNLLILASLCFGIFTAGFSQGNCTDEDLDYLGNNLDAVIQTAQDCGLDCLFDSDLNGCVTSCIIENSELTPSCSACFGEQVSCLVDNCLTQCPPFGTEASCQVCLVEFCIDDFNVCAGIVDNDLDGVENIFDCDDTNSSIYPDAPGTFEGIDNNYDGNITGDELIIEAGPCEGDLDGDLTISVFDLGILLGDFGCSNGNCLADITGDGFTNINDISIFLAAFGADCE
;
A
#
# COMPACT_ATOMS: atom_id res chain seq x y z
N MET A 1 -7.85 20.52 -58.07
CA MET A 1 -8.43 19.23 -58.51
C MET A 1 -7.82 18.16 -57.61
N LYS A 2 -8.38 17.90 -56.42
CA LYS A 2 -9.41 16.88 -56.14
C LYS A 2 -9.07 15.52 -56.77
N ASN A 3 -8.49 14.63 -55.97
CA ASN A 3 -8.96 13.25 -55.67
C ASN A 3 -7.81 12.54 -54.91
N LEU A 4 -7.91 12.38 -53.59
CA LEU A 4 -8.76 11.42 -52.87
C LEU A 4 -8.36 9.97 -53.18
N LEU A 5 -7.54 9.39 -52.30
CA LEU A 5 -7.68 8.01 -51.84
C LEU A 5 -7.36 8.00 -50.35
N ILE A 6 -8.44 8.09 -49.57
CA ILE A 6 -8.52 7.73 -48.17
C ILE A 6 -8.25 6.22 -48.12
N LEU A 7 -7.11 5.82 -47.56
CA LEU A 7 -6.92 4.48 -47.03
C LEU A 7 -7.19 4.57 -45.53
N ALA A 8 -8.28 3.93 -45.12
CA ALA A 8 -8.71 3.74 -43.74
C ALA A 8 -7.50 3.44 -42.84
N SER A 9 -7.26 4.22 -41.79
CA SER A 9 -7.97 4.06 -40.51
C SER A 9 -8.21 2.59 -40.15
N LEU A 10 -7.12 1.83 -40.08
CA LEU A 10 -6.93 0.88 -38.99
C LEU A 10 -5.87 1.50 -38.10
N CYS A 11 -6.32 2.42 -37.24
CA CYS A 11 -5.66 2.65 -35.97
C CYS A 11 -5.77 1.32 -35.21
N PHE A 12 -4.86 0.39 -35.52
CA PHE A 12 -4.51 -0.66 -34.58
C PHE A 12 -3.69 0.09 -33.53
N GLY A 13 -4.41 0.78 -32.64
CA GLY A 13 -3.88 1.09 -31.33
C GLY A 13 -3.53 -0.27 -30.75
N ILE A 14 -2.28 -0.67 -30.94
CA ILE A 14 -1.64 -1.58 -30.02
C ILE A 14 -1.68 -0.75 -28.73
N PHE A 15 -2.75 -0.94 -27.95
CA PHE A 15 -2.61 -0.84 -26.52
C PHE A 15 -1.54 -1.88 -26.20
N THR A 16 -0.27 -1.46 -26.23
CA THR A 16 0.69 -2.03 -25.33
C THR A 16 0.11 -1.64 -23.98
N ALA A 17 -0.72 -2.50 -23.40
CA ALA A 17 -0.69 -2.63 -21.96
C ALA A 17 0.80 -2.73 -21.66
N GLY A 18 1.37 -1.71 -21.01
CA GLY A 18 2.75 -1.75 -20.57
C GLY A 18 2.86 -3.00 -19.72
N PHE A 19 3.37 -4.07 -20.30
CA PHE A 19 3.71 -5.23 -19.51
C PHE A 19 4.91 -4.77 -18.69
N SER A 20 4.73 -4.72 -17.36
CA SER A 20 5.85 -4.64 -16.43
C SER A 20 6.90 -5.64 -16.91
N GLN A 21 8.10 -5.15 -17.24
CA GLN A 21 9.20 -6.04 -17.62
C GLN A 21 9.64 -6.87 -16.42
N GLY A 22 9.47 -6.34 -15.20
CA GLY A 22 9.77 -7.04 -13.95
C GLY A 22 11.22 -7.50 -13.88
N ASN A 23 12.14 -6.62 -14.28
CA ASN A 23 13.57 -6.94 -14.34
C ASN A 23 14.22 -6.99 -12.95
N CYS A 24 13.58 -6.40 -11.93
CA CYS A 24 13.96 -6.54 -10.54
C CYS A 24 13.24 -7.76 -9.92
N THR A 25 13.99 -8.54 -9.17
CA THR A 25 13.45 -9.65 -8.36
C THR A 25 12.85 -9.13 -7.06
N ASP A 26 12.10 -9.97 -6.33
CA ASP A 26 11.57 -9.61 -5.01
C ASP A 26 12.69 -9.20 -4.03
N GLU A 27 13.87 -9.84 -4.11
CA GLU A 27 15.06 -9.48 -3.31
C GLU A 27 15.63 -8.10 -3.71
N ASP A 28 15.57 -7.76 -5.00
CA ASP A 28 15.97 -6.43 -5.47
C ASP A 28 15.00 -5.36 -4.95
N LEU A 29 13.69 -5.59 -5.07
CA LEU A 29 12.66 -4.64 -4.62
C LEU A 29 12.75 -4.42 -3.10
N ASP A 30 12.94 -5.48 -2.31
CA ASP A 30 13.18 -5.38 -0.86
C ASP A 30 14.46 -4.58 -0.56
N TYR A 31 15.54 -4.80 -1.31
CA TYR A 31 16.77 -4.01 -1.17
C TYR A 31 16.53 -2.52 -1.49
N LEU A 32 15.79 -2.22 -2.56
CA LEU A 32 15.44 -0.85 -2.94
C LEU A 32 14.60 -0.15 -1.86
N GLY A 33 13.59 -0.82 -1.31
CA GLY A 33 12.72 -0.29 -0.26
C GLY A 33 13.46 -0.05 1.06
N ASN A 34 14.32 -1.00 1.47
CA ASN A 34 15.05 -0.93 2.73
C ASN A 34 16.30 -0.02 2.70
N ASN A 35 16.83 0.30 1.51
CA ASN A 35 18.07 1.06 1.34
C ASN A 35 17.92 2.31 0.47
N LEU A 36 16.72 2.93 0.47
CA LEU A 36 16.37 4.04 -0.41
C LEU A 36 17.44 5.14 -0.49
N ASP A 37 17.93 5.65 0.64
CA ASP A 37 18.95 6.71 0.66
C ASP A 37 20.27 6.27 0.02
N ALA A 38 20.69 5.03 0.28
CA ALA A 38 21.93 4.48 -0.26
C ALA A 38 21.81 4.24 -1.77
N VAL A 39 20.66 3.73 -2.22
CA VAL A 39 20.39 3.50 -3.65
C VAL A 39 20.31 4.83 -4.40
N ILE A 40 19.64 5.84 -3.85
CA ILE A 40 19.57 7.19 -4.45
C ILE A 40 20.98 7.76 -4.60
N GLN A 41 21.81 7.67 -3.55
CA GLN A 41 23.19 8.15 -3.59
C GLN A 41 24.02 7.41 -4.64
N THR A 42 23.94 6.08 -4.67
CA THR A 42 24.65 5.25 -5.66
C THR A 42 24.20 5.57 -7.10
N ALA A 43 22.90 5.77 -7.33
CA ALA A 43 22.37 6.16 -8.64
C ALA A 43 22.87 7.54 -9.10
N GLN A 44 22.95 8.50 -8.19
CA GLN A 44 23.49 9.83 -8.48
C GLN A 44 24.99 9.79 -8.79
N ASP A 45 25.78 9.07 -7.99
CA ASP A 45 27.23 8.96 -8.18
C ASP A 45 27.54 8.25 -9.52
N CYS A 46 26.88 7.13 -9.80
CA CYS A 46 27.02 6.41 -11.06
C CYS A 46 26.56 7.23 -12.26
N GLY A 47 25.45 7.97 -12.14
CA GLY A 47 24.95 8.84 -13.21
C GLY A 47 25.93 9.97 -13.55
N LEU A 48 26.57 10.57 -12.54
CA LEU A 48 27.56 11.63 -12.74
C LEU A 48 28.88 11.08 -13.31
N ASP A 49 29.36 9.95 -12.81
CA ASP A 49 30.60 9.32 -13.28
C ASP A 49 30.49 8.86 -14.75
N CYS A 50 29.31 8.41 -15.16
CA CYS A 50 29.04 7.91 -16.51
C CYS A 50 28.53 8.97 -17.50
N LEU A 51 28.29 10.21 -17.09
CA LEU A 51 27.57 11.25 -17.86
C LEU A 51 28.09 11.46 -19.29
N PHE A 52 29.39 11.31 -19.51
CA PHE A 52 30.04 11.51 -20.82
C PHE A 52 30.54 10.22 -21.46
N ASP A 53 30.15 9.06 -20.93
CA ASP A 53 30.46 7.79 -21.55
C ASP A 53 29.70 7.66 -22.89
N SER A 54 30.35 7.02 -23.86
CA SER A 54 29.73 6.72 -25.15
C SER A 54 28.58 5.71 -25.06
N ASP A 55 28.56 4.90 -23.99
CA ASP A 55 27.51 3.96 -23.62
C ASP A 55 27.05 4.28 -22.18
N LEU A 56 26.31 5.38 -22.05
CA LEU A 56 25.77 5.86 -20.77
C LEU A 56 24.99 4.76 -20.03
N ASN A 57 24.09 4.07 -20.72
CA ASN A 57 23.28 3.00 -20.14
C ASN A 57 24.16 1.86 -19.60
N GLY A 58 25.08 1.35 -20.41
CA GLY A 58 25.97 0.25 -20.02
C GLY A 58 26.93 0.63 -18.89
N CYS A 59 27.44 1.87 -18.90
CA CYS A 59 28.30 2.40 -17.86
C CYS A 59 27.56 2.48 -16.51
N VAL A 60 26.37 3.11 -16.48
CA VAL A 60 25.58 3.24 -15.26
C VAL A 60 25.19 1.87 -14.73
N THR A 61 24.68 0.98 -15.59
CA THR A 61 24.33 -0.39 -15.22
C THR A 61 25.49 -1.11 -14.53
N SER A 62 26.70 -1.01 -15.11
CA SER A 62 27.90 -1.65 -14.55
C SER A 62 28.30 -1.02 -13.22
N CYS A 63 28.21 0.31 -13.09
CA CYS A 63 28.51 1.02 -11.85
C CYS A 63 27.56 0.64 -10.71
N ILE A 64 26.26 0.52 -10.98
CA ILE A 64 25.27 0.08 -9.96
C ILE A 64 25.57 -1.35 -9.50
N ILE A 65 25.90 -2.26 -10.42
CA ILE A 65 26.28 -3.65 -10.09
C ILE A 65 27.51 -3.68 -9.17
N GLU A 66 28.47 -2.77 -9.37
CA GLU A 66 29.69 -2.71 -8.56
C GLU A 66 29.49 -2.08 -7.17
N ASN A 67 28.43 -1.29 -6.98
CA ASN A 67 28.22 -0.48 -5.77
C ASN A 67 26.89 -0.77 -5.05
N SER A 68 26.16 -1.81 -5.44
CA SER A 68 24.91 -2.24 -4.80
C SER A 68 24.79 -3.77 -4.80
N GLU A 69 23.75 -4.28 -4.15
CA GLU A 69 23.43 -5.72 -4.12
C GLU A 69 22.39 -6.10 -5.19
N LEU A 70 22.07 -5.16 -6.10
CA LEU A 70 21.06 -5.35 -7.13
C LEU A 70 21.52 -6.31 -8.23
N THR A 71 20.59 -7.09 -8.75
CA THR A 71 20.81 -7.95 -9.90
C THR A 71 21.19 -7.14 -11.14
N PRO A 72 21.92 -7.74 -12.09
CA PRO A 72 22.26 -7.06 -13.35
C PRO A 72 21.04 -6.61 -14.16
N SER A 73 19.94 -7.35 -14.11
CA SER A 73 18.70 -6.97 -14.79
C SER A 73 18.03 -5.77 -14.12
N CYS A 74 17.98 -5.74 -12.79
CA CYS A 74 17.44 -4.60 -12.06
C CYS A 74 18.31 -3.34 -12.24
N SER A 75 19.63 -3.51 -12.18
CA SER A 75 20.61 -2.43 -12.41
C SER A 75 20.47 -1.79 -13.80
N ALA A 76 20.04 -2.55 -14.81
CA ALA A 76 19.79 -2.02 -16.15
C ALA A 76 18.66 -0.98 -16.19
N CYS A 77 17.67 -1.08 -15.29
CA CYS A 77 16.60 -0.09 -15.18
C CYS A 77 17.13 1.28 -14.75
N PHE A 78 18.16 1.33 -13.90
CA PHE A 78 18.85 2.58 -13.57
C PHE A 78 19.61 3.15 -14.76
N GLY A 79 20.25 2.30 -15.56
CA GLY A 79 20.89 2.71 -16.82
C GLY A 79 19.91 3.32 -17.81
N GLU A 80 18.72 2.73 -17.94
CA GLU A 80 17.62 3.26 -18.77
C GLU A 80 17.10 4.59 -18.21
N GLN A 81 16.88 4.69 -16.90
CA GLN A 81 16.40 5.91 -16.25
C GLN A 81 17.39 7.08 -16.42
N VAL A 82 18.69 6.85 -16.21
CA VAL A 82 19.71 7.90 -16.40
C VAL A 82 19.79 8.31 -17.87
N SER A 83 19.63 7.37 -18.80
CA SER A 83 19.56 7.69 -20.23
C SER A 83 18.36 8.58 -20.55
N CYS A 84 17.18 8.25 -20.01
CA CYS A 84 15.98 9.09 -20.12
C CYS A 84 16.19 10.49 -19.53
N LEU A 85 16.84 10.59 -18.37
CA LEU A 85 17.16 11.86 -17.72
C LEU A 85 18.08 12.72 -18.58
N VAL A 86 19.10 12.14 -19.21
CA VAL A 86 20.00 12.88 -20.10
C VAL A 86 19.26 13.37 -21.35
N ASP A 87 18.35 12.57 -21.90
CA ASP A 87 17.61 12.91 -23.11
C ASP A 87 16.51 13.97 -22.88
N ASN A 88 15.81 13.92 -21.74
CA ASN A 88 14.63 14.75 -21.48
C ASN A 88 14.85 15.83 -20.41
N CYS A 89 15.73 15.59 -19.44
CA CYS A 89 15.77 16.34 -18.18
C CYS A 89 17.13 16.98 -17.85
N LEU A 90 18.19 16.75 -18.64
CA LEU A 90 19.56 17.18 -18.33
C LEU A 90 19.67 18.65 -17.90
N THR A 91 18.94 19.54 -18.56
CA THR A 91 19.00 20.99 -18.28
C THR A 91 18.27 21.39 -16.99
N GLN A 92 17.38 20.53 -16.49
CA GLN A 92 16.63 20.74 -15.25
C GLN A 92 17.31 20.10 -14.03
N CYS A 93 18.29 19.23 -14.26
CA CYS A 93 19.01 18.52 -13.21
C CYS A 93 20.35 19.17 -12.87
N PRO A 94 20.81 19.09 -11.61
CA PRO A 94 22.15 19.51 -11.24
C PRO A 94 23.22 18.86 -12.16
N PRO A 95 24.25 19.60 -12.59
CA PRO A 95 24.62 20.97 -12.20
C PRO A 95 23.94 22.09 -13.02
N PHE A 96 23.07 21.77 -13.98
CA PHE A 96 22.49 22.76 -14.92
C PHE A 96 21.17 23.38 -14.41
N GLY A 97 20.41 22.62 -13.62
CA GLY A 97 19.19 23.07 -12.97
C GLY A 97 19.24 22.90 -11.45
N THR A 98 18.08 22.69 -10.85
CA THR A 98 17.90 22.49 -9.40
C THR A 98 17.33 21.11 -9.11
N GLU A 99 17.52 20.59 -7.89
CA GLU A 99 16.92 19.32 -7.48
C GLU A 99 15.39 19.32 -7.65
N ALA A 100 14.73 20.43 -7.30
CA ALA A 100 13.28 20.56 -7.44
C ALA A 100 12.80 20.49 -8.90
N SER A 101 13.49 21.18 -9.82
CA SER A 101 13.16 21.12 -11.26
C SER A 101 13.49 19.75 -11.86
N CYS A 102 14.55 19.10 -11.38
CA CYS A 102 14.95 17.76 -11.80
C CYS A 102 13.87 16.75 -11.43
N GLN A 103 13.41 16.77 -10.18
CA GLN A 103 12.39 15.86 -9.66
C GLN A 103 11.09 15.98 -10.45
N VAL A 104 10.64 17.20 -10.76
CA VAL A 104 9.44 17.40 -11.58
C VAL A 104 9.61 16.77 -12.97
N CYS A 105 10.77 16.96 -13.60
CA CYS A 105 11.04 16.38 -14.92
C CYS A 105 11.16 14.85 -14.89
N LEU A 106 11.84 14.31 -13.87
CA LEU A 106 11.99 12.87 -13.65
C LEU A 106 10.62 12.20 -13.52
N VAL A 107 9.74 12.74 -12.68
CA VAL A 107 8.39 12.22 -12.48
C VAL A 107 7.53 12.33 -13.74
N GLU A 108 7.72 13.38 -14.55
CA GLU A 108 6.90 13.57 -15.75
C GLU A 108 7.33 12.70 -16.94
N PHE A 109 8.62 12.36 -17.06
CA PHE A 109 9.14 11.72 -18.28
C PHE A 109 9.81 10.36 -18.09
N CYS A 110 10.32 10.05 -16.90
CA CYS A 110 11.25 8.93 -16.73
C CYS A 110 10.87 7.97 -15.61
N ILE A 111 10.02 8.36 -14.65
CA ILE A 111 9.67 7.49 -13.52
C ILE A 111 8.75 6.33 -13.95
N ASP A 112 7.79 6.58 -14.84
CA ASP A 112 6.87 5.56 -15.32
C ASP A 112 7.61 4.42 -16.03
N ASP A 113 8.58 4.77 -16.90
CA ASP A 113 9.41 3.79 -17.60
C ASP A 113 10.29 2.99 -16.64
N PHE A 114 10.81 3.65 -15.59
CA PHE A 114 11.56 2.96 -14.54
C PHE A 114 10.68 1.98 -13.77
N ASN A 115 9.47 2.40 -13.37
CA ASN A 115 8.53 1.54 -12.64
C ASN A 115 8.13 0.33 -13.48
N VAL A 116 7.87 0.52 -14.78
CA VAL A 116 7.61 -0.58 -15.72
C VAL A 116 8.82 -1.50 -15.86
N CYS A 117 10.04 -0.96 -15.91
CA CYS A 117 11.26 -1.77 -15.99
C CYS A 117 11.47 -2.60 -14.73
N ALA A 118 11.44 -1.95 -13.56
CA ALA A 118 11.67 -2.57 -12.27
C ALA A 118 10.53 -3.51 -11.86
N GLY A 119 9.33 -3.27 -12.35
CA GLY A 119 8.11 -3.95 -11.92
C GLY A 119 7.55 -3.39 -10.63
N ILE A 120 7.70 -2.08 -10.43
CA ILE A 120 7.06 -1.34 -9.35
C ILE A 120 5.63 -1.01 -9.78
N VAL A 121 4.66 -1.50 -9.01
CA VAL A 121 3.23 -1.36 -9.26
C VAL A 121 2.50 -1.25 -7.93
N ASP A 122 1.30 -0.66 -7.96
CA ASP A 122 0.32 -0.70 -6.88
C ASP A 122 -0.80 -1.64 -7.36
N ASN A 123 -0.80 -2.89 -6.86
CA ASN A 123 -1.66 -3.95 -7.38
C ASN A 123 -3.05 -3.96 -6.72
N ASP A 124 -3.16 -3.49 -5.48
CA ASP A 124 -4.43 -3.48 -4.73
C ASP A 124 -5.09 -2.10 -4.65
N LEU A 125 -4.41 -1.06 -5.13
CA LEU A 125 -4.88 0.31 -5.34
C LEU A 125 -5.13 1.09 -4.03
N ASP A 126 -4.34 0.83 -3.00
CA ASP A 126 -4.34 1.61 -1.76
C ASP A 126 -3.51 2.90 -1.83
N GLY A 127 -2.70 3.06 -2.87
CA GLY A 127 -1.82 4.20 -3.09
C GLY A 127 -0.40 4.04 -2.54
N VAL A 128 0.00 2.83 -2.16
CA VAL A 128 1.35 2.41 -1.79
C VAL A 128 1.85 1.42 -2.84
N GLU A 129 3.03 1.65 -3.41
CA GLU A 129 3.57 0.70 -4.38
C GLU A 129 4.19 -0.53 -3.69
N ASN A 130 4.27 -1.65 -4.38
CA ASN A 130 4.82 -2.95 -3.93
C ASN A 130 6.21 -2.94 -3.27
N ILE A 131 6.98 -1.87 -3.46
CA ILE A 131 8.30 -1.65 -2.84
C ILE A 131 8.19 -1.09 -1.41
N PHE A 132 7.07 -0.45 -1.08
CA PHE A 132 6.75 0.10 0.24
C PHE A 132 5.53 -0.57 0.88
N ASP A 133 4.85 -1.44 0.13
CA ASP A 133 3.74 -2.25 0.58
C ASP A 133 4.20 -3.66 0.98
N CYS A 134 3.93 -4.02 2.23
CA CYS A 134 4.23 -5.32 2.78
C CYS A 134 3.35 -6.46 2.24
N ASP A 135 2.14 -6.16 1.77
CA ASP A 135 1.25 -7.10 1.09
C ASP A 135 0.43 -6.35 0.03
N ASP A 136 1.08 -6.08 -1.11
CA ASP A 136 0.53 -5.48 -2.34
C ASP A 136 -0.57 -6.33 -3.01
N THR A 137 -1.15 -7.29 -2.29
CA THR A 137 -2.39 -7.98 -2.70
C THR A 137 -3.57 -7.66 -1.81
N ASN A 138 -3.37 -6.85 -0.77
CA ASN A 138 -4.34 -6.52 0.25
C ASN A 138 -4.26 -5.05 0.66
N SER A 139 -5.19 -4.26 0.10
CA SER A 139 -5.30 -2.80 0.29
C SER A 139 -5.61 -2.35 1.73
N SER A 140 -5.61 -3.27 2.69
CA SER A 140 -5.78 -3.01 4.12
C SER A 140 -4.49 -3.24 4.90
N ILE A 141 -3.43 -3.75 4.28
CA ILE A 141 -2.17 -4.08 4.93
C ILE A 141 -1.06 -3.26 4.27
N TYR A 142 -0.68 -2.15 4.89
CA TYR A 142 0.39 -1.27 4.42
C TYR A 142 0.91 -0.43 5.61
N PRO A 143 2.11 0.16 5.53
CA PRO A 143 2.62 0.99 6.63
C PRO A 143 1.67 2.12 7.03
N ASP A 144 1.40 2.25 8.33
CA ASP A 144 0.45 3.21 8.91
C ASP A 144 -1.04 2.99 8.51
N ALA A 145 -1.42 1.82 8.00
CA ALA A 145 -2.82 1.49 7.70
C ALA A 145 -3.70 1.53 8.97
N PRO A 146 -4.98 1.94 8.86
CA PRO A 146 -5.94 1.81 9.94
C PRO A 146 -6.27 0.33 10.19
N GLY A 147 -6.56 -0.01 11.44
CA GLY A 147 -6.96 -1.36 11.80
C GLY A 147 -8.33 -1.75 11.23
N THR A 148 -8.46 -3.01 10.85
CA THR A 148 -9.68 -3.61 10.30
C THR A 148 -10.50 -4.39 11.33
N PHE A 149 -9.97 -4.53 12.55
CA PHE A 149 -10.49 -5.41 13.61
C PHE A 149 -10.54 -6.91 13.24
N GLU A 150 -9.75 -7.35 12.26
CA GLU A 150 -9.72 -8.74 11.79
C GLU A 150 -8.63 -9.59 12.45
N GLY A 151 -7.87 -9.03 13.39
CA GLY A 151 -6.74 -9.73 14.02
C GLY A 151 -5.52 -9.86 13.14
N ILE A 152 -5.39 -8.99 12.15
CA ILE A 152 -4.26 -8.91 11.24
C ILE A 152 -3.46 -7.64 11.54
N ASP A 153 -2.16 -7.68 11.34
CA ASP A 153 -1.27 -6.53 11.48
C ASP A 153 -1.44 -5.65 10.24
N ASN A 154 -2.37 -4.70 10.30
CA ASN A 154 -2.72 -3.85 9.17
C ASN A 154 -1.60 -2.84 8.90
N ASN A 155 -1.00 -2.29 9.95
CA ASN A 155 0.01 -1.24 9.82
C ASN A 155 1.46 -1.77 9.64
N TYR A 156 1.63 -3.10 9.68
CA TYR A 156 2.87 -3.82 9.51
C TYR A 156 3.99 -3.40 10.49
N ASP A 157 3.62 -2.99 11.71
CA ASP A 157 4.57 -2.63 12.76
C ASP A 157 5.12 -3.85 13.53
N GLY A 158 4.61 -5.04 13.22
CA GLY A 158 4.96 -6.32 13.83
C GLY A 158 4.14 -6.66 15.08
N ASN A 159 3.13 -5.86 15.43
CA ASN A 159 2.28 -6.06 16.60
C ASN A 159 0.80 -5.85 16.26
N ILE A 160 -0.02 -6.86 16.49
CA ILE A 160 -1.47 -6.72 16.37
C ILE A 160 -1.99 -5.98 17.62
N THR A 161 -2.35 -4.70 17.49
CA THR A 161 -2.78 -3.87 18.63
C THR A 161 -3.95 -2.95 18.29
N GLY A 162 -4.60 -2.37 19.32
CA GLY A 162 -5.61 -1.33 19.10
C GLY A 162 -6.78 -1.79 18.22
N ASP A 163 -6.96 -1.11 17.09
CA ASP A 163 -7.95 -1.37 16.05
C ASP A 163 -7.62 -2.54 15.11
N GLU A 164 -6.48 -3.20 15.30
CA GLU A 164 -6.09 -4.41 14.57
C GLU A 164 -6.47 -5.69 15.30
N LEU A 165 -6.71 -5.60 16.61
CA LEU A 165 -7.15 -6.74 17.41
C LEU A 165 -8.47 -7.27 16.84
N ILE A 166 -8.63 -8.59 16.81
CA ILE A 166 -9.95 -9.19 16.57
C ILE A 166 -10.88 -8.56 17.60
N ILE A 167 -11.82 -7.74 17.14
CA ILE A 167 -13.08 -7.65 17.86
C ILE A 167 -13.70 -8.99 17.53
N GLU A 168 -13.41 -9.98 18.38
CA GLU A 168 -14.29 -11.14 18.46
C GLU A 168 -15.66 -10.47 18.55
N ALA A 169 -16.46 -10.58 17.51
CA ALA A 169 -17.89 -10.41 17.64
C ALA A 169 -18.21 -11.37 18.76
N GLY A 170 -18.23 -10.83 19.98
CA GLY A 170 -18.42 -11.63 21.16
C GLY A 170 -19.71 -12.38 20.94
N PRO A 171 -19.98 -13.46 21.69
CA PRO A 171 -21.35 -13.93 21.76
C PRO A 171 -22.22 -12.69 21.97
N CYS A 172 -23.22 -12.49 21.10
CA CYS A 172 -24.06 -11.29 21.06
C CYS A 172 -24.95 -11.22 22.30
N GLU A 173 -24.34 -11.30 23.47
CA GLU A 173 -24.95 -11.35 24.78
C GLU A 173 -25.64 -10.01 25.09
N GLY A 174 -25.24 -8.94 24.40
CA GLY A 174 -25.90 -7.64 24.43
C GLY A 174 -27.07 -7.48 23.45
N ASP A 175 -27.28 -8.39 22.49
CA ASP A 175 -28.46 -8.40 21.61
C ASP A 175 -29.58 -9.18 22.31
N LEU A 176 -30.46 -8.43 22.98
CA LEU A 176 -31.49 -8.97 23.86
C LEU A 176 -32.85 -9.11 23.16
N ASP A 177 -33.06 -8.44 22.01
CA ASP A 177 -34.26 -8.62 21.19
C ASP A 177 -34.07 -9.51 19.95
N GLY A 178 -32.82 -9.89 19.64
CA GLY A 178 -32.45 -10.84 18.61
C GLY A 178 -32.46 -10.22 17.21
N ASP A 179 -32.28 -8.91 17.09
CA ASP A 179 -32.28 -8.19 15.82
C ASP A 179 -30.89 -8.07 15.17
N LEU A 180 -29.87 -8.70 15.77
CA LEU A 180 -28.48 -8.70 15.36
C LEU A 180 -27.79 -7.33 15.50
N THR A 181 -28.32 -6.42 16.33
CA THR A 181 -27.64 -5.17 16.65
C THR A 181 -27.72 -4.88 18.15
N ILE A 182 -26.64 -4.35 18.74
CA ILE A 182 -26.66 -3.91 20.14
C ILE A 182 -27.07 -2.45 20.19
N SER A 183 -28.35 -2.19 20.40
CA SER A 183 -28.96 -0.88 20.22
C SER A 183 -29.61 -0.32 21.50
N VAL A 184 -30.25 0.84 21.37
CA VAL A 184 -31.05 1.41 22.47
C VAL A 184 -32.26 0.55 22.83
N PHE A 185 -32.70 -0.34 21.94
CA PHE A 185 -33.80 -1.27 22.21
C PHE A 185 -33.39 -2.35 23.21
N ASP A 186 -32.18 -2.88 23.07
CA ASP A 186 -31.56 -3.83 24.00
C ASP A 186 -31.29 -3.18 25.35
N LEU A 187 -30.81 -1.93 25.35
CA LEU A 187 -30.67 -1.15 26.59
C LEU A 187 -32.02 -1.01 27.31
N GLY A 188 -33.11 -0.87 26.56
CA GLY A 188 -34.46 -0.83 27.10
C GLY A 188 -34.86 -2.14 27.80
N ILE A 189 -34.49 -3.29 27.23
CA ILE A 189 -34.72 -4.61 27.82
C ILE A 189 -33.88 -4.78 29.08
N LEU A 190 -32.58 -4.43 29.01
CA LEU A 190 -31.66 -4.52 30.14
C LEU A 190 -32.14 -3.69 31.34
N LEU A 191 -32.48 -2.42 31.10
CA LEU A 191 -32.99 -1.54 32.15
C LEU A 191 -34.36 -1.97 32.68
N GLY A 192 -35.17 -2.64 31.85
CA GLY A 192 -36.44 -3.23 32.25
C GLY A 192 -36.28 -4.40 33.23
N ASP A 193 -35.20 -5.16 33.11
CA ASP A 193 -34.88 -6.31 33.97
C ASP A 193 -33.91 -5.95 35.13
N PHE A 194 -33.45 -4.70 35.20
CA PHE A 194 -32.47 -4.25 36.18
C PHE A 194 -32.92 -4.48 37.63
N GLY A 195 -32.07 -5.13 38.42
CA GLY A 195 -32.36 -5.56 39.78
C GLY A 195 -32.98 -6.95 39.88
N CYS A 196 -33.14 -7.68 38.77
CA CYS A 196 -33.52 -9.08 38.79
C CYS A 196 -32.49 -9.92 39.57
N SER A 197 -32.98 -10.85 40.39
CA SER A 197 -32.20 -11.69 41.31
C SER A 197 -32.83 -13.07 41.55
N ASN A 198 -33.74 -13.48 40.68
CA ASN A 198 -34.48 -14.74 40.81
C ASN A 198 -33.80 -15.91 40.07
N GLY A 199 -32.65 -15.68 39.43
CA GLY A 199 -31.89 -16.66 38.66
C GLY A 199 -32.46 -16.97 37.26
N ASN A 200 -33.54 -16.29 36.84
CA ASN A 200 -34.10 -16.36 35.49
C ASN A 200 -34.32 -14.94 34.96
N CYS A 201 -33.22 -14.21 34.89
CA CYS A 201 -33.16 -12.84 34.42
C CYS A 201 -32.86 -12.85 32.93
N LEU A 202 -33.65 -12.12 32.15
CA LEU A 202 -33.52 -12.05 30.68
C LEU A 202 -32.27 -11.29 30.26
N ALA A 203 -31.83 -10.33 31.08
CA ALA A 203 -30.66 -9.50 30.81
C ALA A 203 -29.47 -9.78 31.75
N ASP A 204 -29.35 -11.01 32.24
CA ASP A 204 -28.15 -11.51 32.92
C ASP A 204 -27.09 -11.90 31.88
N ILE A 205 -26.34 -10.89 31.44
CA ILE A 205 -25.29 -10.99 30.42
C ILE A 205 -24.09 -11.73 31.01
N THR A 206 -23.81 -11.56 32.31
CA THR A 206 -22.67 -12.21 32.97
C THR A 206 -22.91 -13.70 33.29
N GLY A 207 -24.15 -14.16 33.27
CA GLY A 207 -24.57 -15.51 33.65
C GLY A 207 -24.45 -15.78 35.16
N ASP A 208 -24.48 -14.73 35.99
CA ASP A 208 -24.28 -14.82 37.44
C ASP A 208 -25.58 -14.98 38.24
N GLY A 209 -26.73 -14.97 37.54
CA GLY A 209 -28.08 -15.09 38.08
C GLY A 209 -28.71 -13.76 38.48
N PHE A 210 -28.05 -12.63 38.20
CA PHE A 210 -28.51 -11.28 38.53
C PHE A 210 -28.46 -10.36 37.31
N THR A 211 -29.31 -9.33 37.27
CA THR A 211 -29.17 -8.20 36.34
C THR A 211 -28.80 -6.97 37.13
N ASN A 212 -27.54 -6.54 37.04
CA ASN A 212 -26.99 -5.42 37.79
C ASN A 212 -25.98 -4.60 36.97
N ILE A 213 -25.17 -3.78 37.64
CA ILE A 213 -24.20 -2.89 36.98
C ILE A 213 -23.12 -3.64 36.20
N ASN A 214 -22.83 -4.89 36.58
CA ASN A 214 -21.86 -5.73 35.88
C ASN A 214 -22.34 -6.05 34.45
N ASP A 215 -23.63 -6.35 34.28
CA ASP A 215 -24.25 -6.60 32.97
C ASP A 215 -24.27 -5.31 32.13
N ILE A 216 -24.59 -4.16 32.74
CA ILE A 216 -24.50 -2.84 32.06
C ILE A 216 -23.08 -2.57 31.55
N SER A 217 -22.06 -2.93 32.33
CA SER A 217 -20.66 -2.65 31.98
C SER A 217 -20.22 -3.42 30.73
N ILE A 218 -20.69 -4.66 30.58
CA ILE A 218 -20.45 -5.48 29.40
C ILE A 218 -21.27 -4.98 28.22
N PHE A 219 -22.56 -4.68 28.44
CA PHE A 219 -23.43 -4.12 27.40
C PHE A 219 -22.87 -2.84 26.79
N LEU A 220 -22.39 -1.89 27.61
CA LEU A 220 -21.83 -0.63 27.12
C LEU A 220 -20.50 -0.81 26.39
N ALA A 221 -19.75 -1.88 26.66
CA ALA A 221 -18.51 -2.17 25.93
C ALA A 221 -18.79 -2.62 24.49
N ALA A 222 -19.98 -3.15 24.22
CA ALA A 222 -20.42 -3.62 22.91
C ALA A 222 -21.53 -2.77 22.27
N PHE A 223 -21.89 -1.62 22.87
CA PHE A 223 -22.99 -0.79 22.39
C PHE A 223 -22.71 -0.20 21.00
N GLY A 224 -23.66 -0.40 20.08
CA GLY A 224 -23.53 0.00 18.67
C GLY A 224 -22.82 -1.02 17.79
N ALA A 225 -22.46 -2.20 18.32
CA ALA A 225 -21.94 -3.30 17.52
C ALA A 225 -23.04 -3.92 16.63
N ASP A 226 -22.63 -4.32 15.43
CA ASP A 226 -23.39 -5.18 14.53
C ASP A 226 -22.93 -6.63 14.76
N CYS A 227 -23.89 -7.55 14.79
CA CYS A 227 -23.70 -8.96 15.15
C CYS A 227 -23.78 -9.91 13.95
N GLU A 228 -23.77 -9.39 12.72
CA GLU A 228 -23.70 -10.16 11.46
C GLU A 228 -22.38 -10.91 11.23
#